data_AF-C6HVK6-F1
#
_entry.id   AF-C6HVK6-F1
#
_cell.length_a   1.000
_cell.length_b   1.000
_cell.length_c   1.000
_cell.angle_alpha   90.00
_cell.angle_beta   90.00
_cell.angle_gamma   90.00
#
_symmetry.space_group_name_H-M   'P 1'
#
loop_
_entity.id
_entity.type
_entity.pdbx_description
1 polymer ?
#
loop_
_entity_poly.entity_id
_entity_poly.type
_entity_poly.pdbx_seq_one_letter_code
_entity_poly.pdbx_strand_id
1 'polypeptide(L)'
;MERQPVRTLFSGGGHSVRIRERIPSGALSPRGIVARLLWAFSSSDRRPSYKDYLIARNGEADISPESFEALCRDTPPNPGFSYREHLFRPQLRDREGNLYQVIRVSSCRIDLLREDGTTGTTTREELDLCFSSAEEPLA
;
A
#
# COMPACT_ATOMS: atom_id res chain seq x y z
N MET A 1 -44.29 17.21 22.40
CA MET A 1 -43.64 16.37 21.36
C MET A 1 -42.14 16.49 21.55
N GLU A 2 -41.60 15.62 22.39
CA GLU A 2 -40.16 15.54 22.65
C GLU A 2 -39.45 14.90 21.46
N ARG A 3 -38.50 15.62 20.86
CA ARG A 3 -37.54 15.03 19.93
C ARG A 3 -36.43 14.41 20.78
N GLN A 4 -36.39 13.09 20.83
CA GLN A 4 -35.25 12.38 21.39
C GLN A 4 -33.98 12.80 20.63
N PRO A 5 -32.89 13.17 21.32
CA PRO A 5 -31.60 13.30 20.65
C PRO A 5 -31.15 11.90 20.25
N VAL A 6 -30.90 11.72 18.95
CA VAL A 6 -30.17 10.55 18.42
C VAL A 6 -28.83 10.52 19.15
N ARG A 7 -28.67 9.54 20.03
CA ARG A 7 -27.41 9.27 20.72
C ARG A 7 -26.38 8.88 19.67
N THR A 8 -25.55 9.84 19.27
CA THR A 8 -24.32 9.58 18.54
C THR A 8 -23.33 8.92 19.49
N LEU A 9 -23.47 7.61 19.70
CA LEU A 9 -22.49 6.78 20.39
C LEU A 9 -21.49 6.24 19.35
N PHE A 10 -20.62 7.11 18.84
CA PHE A 10 -19.39 6.65 18.18
C PHE A 10 -18.30 6.54 19.24
N SER A 11 -18.21 5.38 19.87
CA SER A 11 -17.08 4.99 20.71
C SER A 11 -16.44 3.72 20.17
N GLY A 12 -15.94 3.78 18.94
CA GLY A 12 -14.92 2.88 18.43
C GLY A 12 -13.69 3.74 18.14
N GLY A 13 -12.67 3.66 18.99
CA GLY A 13 -11.46 4.47 18.89
C GLY A 13 -10.71 4.19 17.60
N GLY A 14 -10.92 5.02 16.58
CA GLY A 14 -10.10 5.00 15.38
C GLY A 14 -8.68 5.41 15.76
N HIS A 15 -7.74 4.47 15.71
CA HIS A 15 -6.33 4.75 15.89
C HIS A 15 -5.66 4.88 14.52
N SER A 16 -4.56 5.63 14.46
CA SER A 16 -3.79 5.76 13.23
C SER A 16 -2.93 4.51 13.03
N VAL A 17 -3.06 3.88 11.87
CA VAL A 17 -2.18 2.79 11.42
C VAL A 17 -1.23 3.30 10.35
N ARG A 18 0.00 2.79 10.34
CA ARG A 18 0.99 3.13 9.31
C ARG A 18 0.88 2.16 8.15
N ILE A 19 0.46 2.68 7.00
CA ILE A 19 0.40 1.90 5.76
C ILE A 19 1.66 2.12 4.97
N ARG A 20 2.30 1.02 4.57
CA ARG A 20 3.44 1.01 3.66
C ARG A 20 2.93 0.94 2.22
N GLU A 21 3.17 1.98 1.43
CA GLU A 21 2.76 2.02 0.03
C GLU A 21 3.98 2.21 -0.89
N ARG A 22 3.92 1.58 -2.08
CA ARG A 22 4.97 1.75 -3.08
C ARG A 22 4.76 3.10 -3.77
N ILE A 23 5.80 3.95 -3.77
CA ILE A 23 5.73 5.25 -4.44
C ILE A 23 5.59 4.99 -5.95
N PRO A 24 4.61 5.58 -6.67
CA PRO A 24 4.51 5.43 -8.12
C PRO A 24 5.81 5.86 -8.82
N SER A 25 6.23 5.15 -9.87
CA SER A 25 7.48 5.47 -10.58
C SER A 25 7.48 6.91 -11.13
N GLY A 26 6.34 7.42 -11.62
CA GLY A 26 6.22 8.81 -12.07
C GLY A 26 6.45 9.86 -10.96
N ALA A 27 6.27 9.49 -9.70
CA ALA A 27 6.50 10.37 -8.56
C ALA A 27 7.94 10.30 -8.02
N LEU A 28 8.79 9.41 -8.54
CA LEU A 28 10.19 9.29 -8.14
C LEU A 28 11.07 10.26 -8.93
N SER A 29 12.09 10.79 -8.25
CA SER A 29 13.21 11.48 -8.91
C SER A 29 14.05 10.49 -9.74
N PRO A 30 14.92 10.97 -10.66
CA PRO A 30 15.82 10.11 -11.41
C PRO A 30 16.62 9.16 -10.51
N ARG A 31 17.15 9.68 -9.40
CA ARG A 31 17.86 8.89 -8.39
C ARG A 31 16.96 7.84 -7.72
N GLY A 32 15.71 8.18 -7.44
CA GLY A 32 14.74 7.25 -6.86
C GLY A 32 14.41 6.08 -7.79
N ILE A 33 14.28 6.32 -9.09
CA ILE A 33 14.11 5.27 -10.10
C ILE A 33 15.34 4.36 -10.15
N VAL A 34 16.53 4.94 -10.20
CA VAL A 34 17.79 4.17 -10.19
C VAL A 34 17.91 3.32 -8.93
N ALA A 35 17.64 3.87 -7.75
CA ALA A 35 17.64 3.13 -6.50
C ALA A 35 16.69 1.92 -6.52
N ARG A 36 15.49 2.11 -7.10
CA ARG A 36 14.49 1.05 -7.24
C ARG A 36 14.90 -0.02 -8.23
N LEU A 37 15.50 0.36 -9.35
CA LEU A 37 16.03 -0.59 -10.32
C LEU A 37 17.17 -1.40 -9.70
N LEU A 38 18.13 -0.76 -9.04
CA LEU A 38 19.21 -1.44 -8.33
C LEU A 38 18.68 -2.43 -7.29
N TRP A 39 17.61 -2.08 -6.57
CA TRP A 39 16.93 -3.01 -5.66
C TRP A 39 16.24 -4.16 -6.40
N ALA A 40 15.51 -3.88 -7.48
CA ALA A 40 14.80 -4.91 -8.25
C ALA A 40 15.76 -5.94 -8.88
N PHE A 41 16.97 -5.51 -9.24
CA PHE A 41 18.02 -6.35 -9.80
C PHE A 41 19.01 -6.88 -8.76
N SER A 42 18.85 -6.59 -7.46
CA SER A 42 19.86 -6.96 -6.44
C SER A 42 20.03 -8.48 -6.27
N SER A 43 19.00 -9.25 -6.61
CA SER A 43 19.00 -10.71 -6.55
C SER A 43 19.20 -11.36 -7.93
N SER A 44 19.52 -10.56 -8.96
CA SER A 44 19.76 -11.03 -10.33
C SER A 44 21.23 -10.84 -10.69
N ASP A 45 21.76 -11.69 -11.58
CA ASP A 45 23.13 -11.53 -12.12
C ASP A 45 23.27 -10.38 -13.14
N ARG A 46 22.20 -9.59 -13.32
CA ARG A 46 22.12 -8.52 -14.31
C ARG A 46 22.10 -7.16 -13.62
N ARG A 47 22.89 -6.20 -14.10
CA ARG A 47 22.76 -4.79 -13.70
C ARG A 47 21.68 -4.06 -14.50
N PRO A 48 20.99 -3.07 -13.89
CA PRO A 48 20.04 -2.25 -14.63
C PRO A 48 20.76 -1.46 -15.74
N SER A 49 20.10 -1.39 -16.90
CA SER A 49 20.56 -0.63 -18.06
C SER A 49 19.76 0.66 -18.22
N TYR A 50 20.26 1.59 -19.04
CA TYR A 50 19.53 2.82 -19.36
C TYR A 50 18.18 2.53 -20.06
N LYS A 51 18.07 1.41 -20.79
CA LYS A 51 16.78 0.97 -21.37
C LYS A 51 15.76 0.62 -20.28
N ASP A 52 16.18 -0.02 -19.19
CA ASP A 52 15.29 -0.32 -18.06
C ASP A 52 14.83 0.98 -17.37
N TYR A 53 15.71 1.97 -17.31
CA TYR A 53 15.37 3.30 -16.82
C TYR A 53 14.28 3.97 -17.65
N LEU A 54 14.44 4.00 -18.98
CA LEU A 54 13.43 4.56 -19.87
C LEU A 54 12.10 3.82 -19.76
N ILE A 55 12.11 2.49 -19.66
CA ILE A 55 10.88 1.71 -19.43
C ILE A 55 10.20 2.14 -18.12
N ALA A 56 10.97 2.30 -17.03
CA ALA A 56 10.44 2.76 -15.74
C ALA A 56 9.90 4.20 -15.78
N ARG A 57 10.35 5.00 -16.77
CA ARG A 57 9.90 6.36 -17.07
C ARG A 57 8.84 6.44 -18.18
N ASN A 58 8.25 5.32 -18.60
CA ASN A 58 7.31 5.28 -19.72
C ASN A 58 7.88 5.87 -21.03
N GLY A 59 9.19 5.75 -21.25
CA GLY A 59 9.90 6.23 -22.42
C GLY A 59 10.42 7.67 -22.32
N GLU A 60 10.13 8.39 -21.23
CA GLU A 60 10.59 9.77 -21.05
C GLU A 60 12.06 9.82 -20.61
N ALA A 61 12.89 10.52 -21.38
CA ALA A 61 14.30 10.71 -21.08
C ALA A 61 14.51 12.03 -20.34
N ASP A 62 14.53 11.99 -19.01
CA ASP A 62 14.77 13.13 -18.12
C ASP A 62 16.23 13.27 -17.67
N ILE A 63 17.08 12.28 -17.97
CA ILE A 63 18.54 12.31 -17.75
C ILE A 63 19.28 11.63 -18.91
N SER A 64 20.56 11.96 -19.12
CA SER A 64 21.40 11.30 -20.12
C SER A 64 21.86 9.89 -19.68
N PRO A 65 22.30 9.03 -20.62
CA PRO A 65 22.91 7.74 -20.29
C PRO A 65 24.10 7.84 -19.32
N GLU A 66 24.96 8.84 -19.50
CA GLU A 66 26.13 9.07 -18.65
C GLU A 66 25.72 9.45 -17.21
N SER A 67 24.66 10.27 -17.10
CA SER A 67 24.08 10.65 -15.82
C SER A 67 23.45 9.44 -15.11
N PHE A 68 22.81 8.54 -15.87
CA PHE A 68 22.28 7.29 -15.34
C PHE A 68 23.40 6.38 -14.81
N GLU A 69 24.50 6.25 -15.55
CA GLU A 69 25.66 5.46 -15.09
C GLU A 69 26.28 6.03 -13.82
N ALA A 70 26.40 7.36 -13.73
CA ALA A 70 26.87 8.02 -12.51
C ALA A 70 25.94 7.72 -11.32
N LEU A 71 24.62 7.87 -11.50
CA LEU A 71 23.65 7.54 -10.46
C LEU A 71 23.71 6.07 -10.05
N CYS A 72 23.94 5.14 -10.98
CA CYS A 72 24.09 3.72 -10.67
C CYS A 72 25.29 3.42 -9.77
N ARG A 73 26.36 4.22 -9.83
CA ARG A 73 27.54 4.08 -8.96
C ARG A 73 27.30 4.67 -7.57
N ASP A 74 26.59 5.81 -7.50
CA ASP A 74 26.51 6.63 -6.28
C ASP A 74 25.22 6.41 -5.47
N THR A 75 24.30 5.56 -5.95
CA THR A 75 22.98 5.39 -5.34
C THR A 75 22.85 4.02 -4.69
N PRO A 76 22.51 3.95 -3.38
CA PRO A 76 22.22 2.68 -2.74
C PRO A 76 20.88 2.10 -3.24
N PRO A 77 20.74 0.77 -3.31
CA PRO A 77 19.47 0.11 -3.63
C PRO A 77 18.35 0.52 -2.66
N ASN A 78 17.18 0.91 -3.18
CA ASN A 78 16.02 1.23 -2.36
C ASN A 78 14.72 0.93 -3.12
N PRO A 79 13.79 0.12 -2.59
CA PRO A 79 12.54 -0.22 -3.26
C PRO A 79 11.57 0.98 -3.45
N GLY A 80 11.77 2.09 -2.72
CA GLY A 80 10.96 3.30 -2.81
C GLY A 80 9.56 3.12 -2.21
N PHE A 81 9.49 2.86 -0.90
CA PHE A 81 8.24 2.89 -0.15
C PHE A 81 8.08 4.21 0.59
N SER A 82 6.84 4.66 0.73
CA SER A 82 6.44 5.72 1.65
C SER A 82 5.52 5.14 2.70
N TYR A 83 5.55 5.73 3.89
CA TYR A 83 4.58 5.45 4.93
C TYR A 83 3.56 6.58 4.95
N ARG A 84 2.28 6.22 5.00
CA ARG A 84 1.21 7.18 5.29
C ARG A 84 0.48 6.76 6.55
N GLU A 85 0.03 7.74 7.31
CA GLU A 85 -0.89 7.49 8.40
C GLU A 85 -2.30 7.37 7.83
N HIS A 86 -3.02 6.35 8.29
CA HIS A 86 -4.39 6.11 7.90
C HIS A 86 -5.24 5.94 9.15
N LEU A 87 -6.34 6.67 9.21
CA LEU A 87 -7.29 6.53 10.31
C LEU A 87 -8.03 5.19 10.15
N PHE A 88 -7.65 4.22 10.98
CA PHE A 88 -8.20 2.88 10.90
C PHE A 88 -9.60 2.82 11.50
N ARG A 89 -10.54 2.30 10.73
CA ARG A 89 -11.94 2.11 11.11
C ARG A 89 -12.34 0.70 10.72
N PRO A 90 -12.25 -0.28 11.62
CA PRO A 90 -12.55 -1.66 11.28
C PRO A 90 -14.04 -1.84 11.01
N GLN A 91 -14.38 -2.63 9.99
CA GLN A 91 -15.74 -3.12 9.73
C GLN A 91 -15.84 -4.63 9.84
N LEU A 92 -14.71 -5.33 9.70
CA LEU A 92 -14.65 -6.77 9.56
C LEU A 92 -13.70 -7.37 10.60
N ARG A 93 -13.95 -8.63 10.93
CA ARG A 93 -13.11 -9.45 11.81
C ARG A 93 -12.95 -10.84 11.21
N ASP A 94 -11.74 -11.39 11.25
CA ASP A 94 -11.53 -12.79 10.87
C ASP A 94 -11.75 -13.75 12.06
N ARG A 95 -11.61 -15.05 11.82
CA ARG A 95 -11.78 -16.10 12.86
C ARG A 95 -10.70 -16.06 13.95
N GLU A 96 -9.56 -15.43 13.69
CA GLU A 96 -8.48 -15.25 14.67
C GLU A 96 -8.68 -13.99 15.51
N GLY A 97 -9.71 -13.19 15.19
CA GLY A 97 -10.04 -11.96 15.90
C GLY A 97 -9.34 -10.71 15.35
N ASN A 98 -8.56 -10.84 14.27
CA ASN A 98 -7.89 -9.69 13.68
C ASN A 98 -8.91 -8.76 13.03
N LEU A 99 -8.70 -7.46 13.18
CA LEU A 99 -9.60 -6.44 12.66
C LEU A 99 -9.17 -5.96 11.27
N TYR A 100 -10.16 -5.78 10.39
CA TYR A 100 -9.95 -5.33 9.02
C TYR A 100 -10.89 -4.18 8.64
N GLN A 101 -10.36 -3.30 7.79
CA GLN A 101 -11.06 -2.22 7.14
C GLN A 101 -11.11 -2.46 5.63
N VAL A 102 -12.28 -2.30 5.01
CA VAL A 102 -12.40 -2.25 3.55
C VAL A 102 -11.89 -0.90 3.06
N ILE A 103 -10.85 -0.90 2.21
CA ILE A 103 -10.24 0.33 1.67
C ILE A 103 -10.58 0.56 0.20
N ARG A 104 -10.93 -0.48 -0.56
CA ARG A 104 -11.40 -0.36 -1.95
C ARG A 104 -12.27 -1.54 -2.34
N VAL A 105 -13.28 -1.29 -3.15
CA VAL A 105 -14.10 -2.32 -3.79
C VAL A 105 -14.05 -2.13 -5.31
N SER A 106 -13.85 -3.23 -6.03
CA SER A 106 -13.92 -3.34 -7.49
C SER A 106 -14.74 -4.56 -7.87
N SER A 107 -15.07 -4.72 -9.15
CA SER A 107 -16.00 -5.77 -9.62
C SER A 107 -15.56 -7.20 -9.31
N CYS A 108 -14.27 -7.47 -9.09
CA CYS A 108 -13.74 -8.80 -8.80
C CYS A 108 -12.77 -8.84 -7.60
N ARG A 109 -12.57 -7.71 -6.92
CA ARG A 109 -11.54 -7.59 -5.88
C ARG A 109 -11.93 -6.58 -4.82
N ILE A 110 -11.75 -6.95 -3.56
CA ILE A 110 -11.92 -6.11 -2.39
C ILE A 110 -10.54 -5.97 -1.75
N ASP A 111 -10.07 -4.73 -1.61
CA ASP A 111 -8.80 -4.44 -0.94
C ASP A 111 -9.10 -4.21 0.55
N LEU A 112 -8.39 -4.94 1.40
CA LEU A 112 -8.52 -4.90 2.85
C LEU A 112 -7.25 -4.32 3.48
N LEU A 113 -7.43 -3.61 4.59
CA LEU A 113 -6.38 -3.15 5.47
C LEU A 113 -6.58 -3.80 6.84
N ARG A 114 -5.56 -4.45 7.38
CA ARG A 114 -5.56 -4.99 8.75
C ARG A 114 -5.08 -3.93 9.74
N GLU A 115 -5.44 -4.08 11.01
CA GLU A 115 -5.07 -3.16 12.10
C GLU A 115 -3.55 -2.95 12.28
N ASP A 116 -2.71 -3.90 11.83
CA ASP A 116 -1.25 -3.78 11.87
C ASP A 116 -0.64 -3.01 10.68
N GLY A 117 -1.49 -2.49 9.77
CA GLY A 117 -1.06 -1.77 8.57
C GLY A 117 -0.82 -2.66 7.35
N THR A 118 -1.04 -3.97 7.45
CA THR A 118 -0.92 -4.90 6.32
C THR A 118 -2.08 -4.74 5.35
N THR A 119 -1.79 -4.61 4.06
CA THR A 119 -2.80 -4.60 2.99
C THR A 119 -2.91 -5.97 2.32
N GLY A 120 -4.14 -6.42 2.08
CA GLY A 120 -4.44 -7.66 1.37
C GLY A 120 -5.59 -7.49 0.40
N THR A 121 -5.90 -8.54 -0.34
CA THR A 121 -7.03 -8.57 -1.28
C THR A 121 -7.84 -9.83 -1.10
N THR A 122 -9.15 -9.74 -1.28
CA THR A 122 -10.09 -10.86 -1.20
C THR A 122 -11.20 -10.73 -2.23
N THR A 123 -11.98 -11.78 -2.47
CA THR A 123 -13.22 -11.73 -3.27
C THR A 123 -14.45 -11.49 -2.39
N ARG A 124 -15.63 -11.32 -3.00
CA ARG A 124 -16.88 -11.16 -2.26
C ARG A 124 -17.24 -12.46 -1.54
N GLU A 125 -17.08 -13.59 -2.22
CA GLU A 125 -17.38 -14.92 -1.69
C GLU A 125 -16.47 -15.25 -0.50
N GLU A 126 -15.17 -14.96 -0.60
CA GLU A 126 -14.23 -15.14 0.51
C GLU A 126 -14.56 -14.23 1.70
N LEU A 127 -15.00 -13.00 1.43
CA LEU A 127 -15.37 -12.06 2.48
C LEU A 127 -16.52 -12.60 3.33
N ASP A 128 -17.56 -13.15 2.68
CA ASP A 128 -18.74 -13.71 3.35
C ASP A 128 -18.44 -15.02 4.11
N LEU A 129 -17.39 -15.76 3.71
CA LEU A 129 -17.01 -17.05 4.33
C LEU A 129 -16.01 -16.91 5.50
N CYS A 130 -15.12 -15.93 5.40
CA CYS A 130 -13.95 -15.81 6.27
C CYS A 130 -14.07 -14.68 7.31
N PHE A 131 -15.01 -13.75 7.13
CA PHE A 131 -15.13 -12.56 7.98
C PHE A 131 -16.53 -12.38 8.56
N SER A 132 -16.59 -11.79 9.75
CA SER A 132 -17.83 -11.34 10.40
C SER A 132 -17.77 -9.84 10.69
N SER A 133 -18.88 -9.26 11.17
CA SER A 133 -18.93 -7.85 11.55
C SER A 133 -18.03 -7.56 12.75
N ALA A 134 -17.24 -6.49 12.67
CA ALA A 134 -16.39 -6.06 13.79
C ALA A 134 -17.18 -5.55 15.01
N GLU A 135 -18.46 -5.17 14.82
CA GLU A 135 -19.36 -4.67 15.87
C GLU A 135 -19.96 -5.77 16.74
N GLU A 136 -19.87 -7.03 16.31
CA GLU A 136 -20.38 -8.16 17.09
C GLU A 136 -19.38 -8.57 18.18
N PRO A 137 -19.83 -8.76 19.44
CA PRO A 137 -18.97 -9.29 20.49
C PRO A 137 -18.51 -10.72 20.16
N LEU A 138 -17.30 -11.08 20.59
CA LEU A 138 -16.81 -12.47 20.51
C LEU A 138 -17.78 -13.36 21.30
N ALA A 139 -18.38 -14.35 20.63
CA ALA A 139 -19.21 -15.38 21.25
C ALA A 139 -18.38 -16.31 22.14
#